data_AF-A0AAJ2MUS9-F1
#
_entry.id   AF-A0AAJ2MUS9-F1
#
_cell.length_a   1.000
_cell.length_b   1.000
_cell.length_c   1.000
_cell.angle_alpha   90.00
_cell.angle_beta   90.00
_cell.angle_gamma   90.00
#
_symmetry.space_group_name_H-M   'P 1'
#
loop_
_entity.id
_entity.type
_entity.pdbx_description
1 polymer ?
#
loop_
_entity_poly.entity_id
_entity_poly.type
_entity_poly.pdbx_seq_one_letter_code
_entity_poly.pdbx_strand_id
1 'polypeptide(L)'
;MVTPAEQPRFDQPVVDARGFATQPWMNYWLRMASFLSQEDLSAVVAELQRRVDELESGQSLSFQILGQGSVSINGVPQPGSVVVISLQGDTALPGNTQYYGTGPTGTKGWFPVSGAITVNSGELTKAVGTDGVTNLGLADLANSGVGAGLVKITRDAKGRVSGTQAATTDDLPAGSTNKYFPEAPNDGNTYGRKNLTWVAITTGGFGPPPTDGSPYIGLDGAWEKANGPGSRFWLIEYPLLTDQVGNQLTDQAGNFLMGNSPIIPPGWPASTTVINSVSSGALQSMTLAEANALPNPSDFQMVAITDLTGGREPCWYDNTVASGTKWRRFSDRSIAN
;
A
#
# COMPACT_ATOMS: atom_id res chain seq x y z
N MET A 1 16.27 -60.17 91.80
CA MET A 1 16.20 -60.00 90.34
C MET A 1 15.79 -61.33 89.74
N VAL A 2 14.68 -61.36 89.00
CA VAL A 2 14.26 -62.54 88.23
C VAL A 2 15.30 -62.76 87.14
N THR A 3 15.85 -63.96 87.04
CA THR A 3 16.80 -64.30 85.97
C THR A 3 16.08 -64.28 84.61
N PRO A 4 16.68 -63.78 83.52
CA PRO A 4 16.04 -63.64 82.19
C PRO A 4 15.45 -64.91 81.56
N ALA A 5 15.70 -66.09 82.13
CA ALA A 5 15.31 -67.39 81.58
C ALA A 5 13.81 -67.75 81.73
N GLU A 6 12.97 -66.89 82.30
CA GLU A 6 11.57 -67.22 82.66
C GLU A 6 10.51 -66.26 82.09
N GLN A 7 10.87 -65.42 81.11
CA GLN A 7 9.88 -64.68 80.32
C GLN A 7 9.18 -65.64 79.34
N PRO A 8 7.84 -65.52 79.13
CA PRO A 8 7.14 -66.24 78.08
C PRO A 8 7.84 -66.02 76.74
N ARG A 9 7.89 -67.05 75.90
CA ARG A 9 8.53 -66.90 74.58
C ARG A 9 7.72 -65.91 73.74
N PHE A 10 8.42 -65.12 72.93
CA PHE A 10 7.82 -64.11 72.06
C PHE A 10 6.76 -64.69 71.09
N ASP A 11 6.89 -65.97 70.71
CA ASP A 11 5.97 -66.68 69.82
C ASP A 11 4.69 -67.16 70.52
N GLN A 12 4.59 -67.03 71.85
CA GLN A 12 3.39 -67.40 72.58
C GLN A 12 2.38 -66.25 72.59
N PRO A 13 1.13 -66.48 72.11
CA PRO A 13 0.12 -65.45 72.10
C PRO A 13 -0.19 -64.97 73.53
N VAL A 14 -0.33 -63.66 73.71
CA VAL A 14 -0.59 -63.03 75.01
C VAL A 14 -2.01 -63.38 75.51
N VAL A 15 -2.96 -63.51 74.59
CA VAL A 15 -4.37 -63.79 74.83
C VAL A 15 -4.85 -64.99 74.00
N ASP A 16 -5.71 -65.81 74.56
CA ASP A 16 -6.37 -66.93 73.87
C ASP A 16 -7.54 -66.45 73.01
N ALA A 17 -8.15 -67.37 72.25
CA ALA A 17 -9.29 -67.05 71.36
C ALA A 17 -10.54 -66.53 72.10
N ARG A 18 -10.58 -66.61 73.43
CA ARG A 18 -11.67 -66.11 74.28
C ARG A 18 -11.33 -64.75 74.91
N GLY A 19 -10.13 -64.21 74.63
CA GLY A 19 -9.66 -62.94 75.18
C GLY A 19 -9.02 -63.04 76.56
N PHE A 20 -8.76 -64.25 77.08
CA PHE A 20 -8.09 -64.43 78.37
C PHE A 20 -6.58 -64.56 78.20
N ALA A 21 -5.82 -64.08 79.18
CA ALA A 21 -4.39 -64.32 79.31
C ALA A 21 -4.02 -65.79 79.09
N THR A 22 -3.06 -66.10 78.21
CA THR A 22 -2.60 -67.48 78.08
C THR A 22 -1.82 -67.91 79.32
N GLN A 23 -1.84 -69.21 79.63
CA GLN A 23 -1.25 -69.74 80.87
C GLN A 23 0.24 -69.36 81.10
N PRO A 24 1.11 -69.35 80.08
CA PRO A 24 2.49 -68.88 80.25
C PRO A 24 2.57 -67.39 80.68
N TRP A 25 1.79 -66.53 80.05
CA TRP A 25 1.74 -65.10 80.36
C TRP A 25 1.08 -64.83 81.73
N MET A 26 0.02 -65.57 82.06
CA MET A 26 -0.62 -65.50 83.38
C MET A 26 0.34 -65.89 84.51
N ASN A 27 1.10 -66.97 84.35
CA ASN A 27 2.11 -67.38 85.34
C ASN A 27 3.22 -66.32 85.48
N TYR A 28 3.66 -65.74 84.37
CA TYR A 28 4.64 -64.66 84.38
C TYR A 28 4.13 -63.43 85.14
N TRP A 29 2.90 -62.98 84.86
CA TRP A 29 2.30 -61.84 85.56
C TRP A 29 2.01 -62.12 87.03
N LEU A 30 1.53 -63.31 87.39
CA LEU A 30 1.33 -63.71 88.78
C LEU A 30 2.65 -63.65 89.56
N ARG A 31 3.74 -64.05 88.92
CA ARG A 31 5.06 -64.01 89.54
C ARG A 31 5.61 -62.59 89.64
N MET A 32 5.44 -61.76 88.61
CA MET A 32 5.74 -60.32 88.70
C MET A 32 4.94 -59.67 89.84
N ALA A 33 3.65 -59.99 89.95
CA ALA A 33 2.78 -59.51 91.02
C ALA A 33 3.24 -60.01 92.40
N SER A 34 3.79 -61.23 92.51
CA SER A 34 4.33 -61.73 93.79
C SER A 34 5.61 -61.03 94.25
N PHE A 35 6.33 -60.33 93.36
CA PHE A 35 7.49 -59.53 93.71
C PHE A 35 7.14 -58.08 94.07
N LEU A 36 5.94 -57.64 93.73
CA LEU A 36 5.43 -56.34 94.14
C LEU A 36 4.85 -56.49 95.54
N SER A 37 5.14 -55.54 96.42
CA SER A 37 4.42 -55.48 97.69
C SER A 37 2.93 -55.23 97.39
N GLN A 38 2.05 -55.64 98.31
CA GLN A 38 0.62 -55.36 98.18
C GLN A 38 0.34 -53.86 98.01
N GLU A 39 1.20 -53.02 98.59
CA GLU A 39 1.18 -51.56 98.45
C GLU A 39 1.51 -51.13 97.01
N ASP A 40 2.60 -51.65 96.42
CA ASP A 40 2.99 -51.34 95.03
C ASP A 40 1.92 -51.77 94.02
N LEU A 41 1.32 -52.95 94.21
CA LEU A 41 0.25 -53.42 93.33
C LEU A 41 -0.99 -52.51 93.41
N SER A 42 -1.36 -52.09 94.63
CA SER A 42 -2.47 -51.15 94.82
C SER A 42 -2.20 -49.80 94.17
N ALA A 43 -0.93 -49.33 94.20
CA ALA A 43 -0.52 -48.09 93.54
C ALA A 43 -0.59 -48.19 92.01
N VAL A 44 -0.16 -49.31 91.42
CA VAL A 44 -0.24 -49.52 89.96
C VAL A 44 -1.70 -49.63 89.50
N VAL A 45 -2.56 -50.32 90.24
CA VAL A 45 -4.00 -50.42 89.91
C VAL A 45 -4.66 -49.05 90.03
N ALA A 46 -4.36 -48.28 91.07
CA ALA A 46 -4.89 -46.92 91.22
C ALA A 46 -4.44 -46.00 90.07
N GLU A 47 -3.18 -46.09 89.62
CA GLU A 47 -2.67 -45.32 88.49
C GLU A 47 -3.29 -45.75 87.15
N LEU A 48 -3.49 -47.06 86.92
CA LEU A 48 -4.17 -47.55 85.73
C LEU A 48 -5.63 -47.12 85.70
N GLN A 49 -6.34 -47.22 86.83
CA GLN A 49 -7.70 -46.73 86.95
C GLN A 49 -7.76 -45.24 86.66
N ARG A 50 -6.84 -44.44 87.23
CA ARG A 50 -6.73 -43.00 86.94
C ARG A 50 -6.54 -42.72 85.45
N ARG A 51 -5.69 -43.47 84.75
CA ARG A 51 -5.48 -43.32 83.29
C ARG A 51 -6.68 -43.76 82.46
N VAL A 52 -7.37 -44.82 82.86
CA VAL A 52 -8.61 -45.26 82.20
C VAL A 52 -9.69 -44.21 82.41
N ASP A 53 -9.86 -43.70 83.63
CA ASP A 53 -10.80 -42.61 83.93
C ASP A 53 -10.45 -41.34 83.13
N GLU A 54 -9.17 -40.98 82.97
CA GLU A 54 -8.71 -39.88 82.10
C GLU A 54 -9.03 -40.09 80.62
N LEU A 55 -8.99 -41.34 80.14
CA LEU A 55 -9.31 -41.67 78.76
C LEU A 55 -10.84 -41.74 78.53
N GLU A 56 -11.58 -42.33 79.46
CA GLU A 56 -13.04 -42.48 79.42
C GLU A 56 -13.76 -41.16 79.65
N SER A 57 -13.23 -40.28 80.50
CA SER A 57 -13.69 -38.88 80.61
C SER A 57 -13.39 -38.05 79.36
N GLY A 58 -12.71 -38.65 78.38
CA GLY A 58 -12.24 -38.02 77.17
C GLY A 58 -11.04 -37.15 77.49
N GLN A 59 -9.85 -37.55 77.04
CA GLN A 59 -8.74 -36.62 76.91
C GLN A 59 -9.26 -35.43 76.11
N SER A 60 -9.51 -34.31 76.79
CA SER A 60 -9.91 -33.07 76.17
C SER A 60 -8.73 -32.63 75.33
N LEU A 61 -8.68 -33.08 74.07
CA LEU A 61 -7.77 -32.55 73.08
C LEU A 61 -8.24 -31.13 72.84
N SER A 62 -7.63 -30.21 73.58
CA SER A 62 -7.81 -28.79 73.37
C SER A 62 -7.30 -28.47 71.98
N PHE A 63 -8.21 -28.41 71.03
CA PHE A 63 -7.93 -27.83 69.73
C PHE A 63 -8.74 -26.56 69.59
N GLN A 64 -8.10 -25.56 69.00
CA GLN A 64 -8.69 -24.26 68.78
C GLN A 64 -8.70 -24.01 67.28
N ILE A 65 -9.89 -23.92 66.69
CA ILE A 65 -10.04 -23.42 65.32
C ILE A 65 -10.40 -21.94 65.44
N LEU A 66 -9.44 -21.08 65.12
CA LEU A 66 -9.63 -19.64 65.06
C LEU A 66 -10.00 -19.25 63.63
N GLY A 67 -11.28 -18.97 63.38
CA GLY A 67 -11.70 -18.33 62.14
C GLY A 67 -12.38 -17.00 62.40
N GLN A 68 -11.63 -16.06 63.01
CA GLN A 68 -12.11 -14.72 63.35
C GLN A 68 -12.88 -14.09 62.18
N GLY A 69 -14.19 -13.96 62.36
CA GLY A 69 -15.13 -13.37 61.40
C GLY A 69 -15.16 -14.01 60.01
N SER A 70 -14.68 -15.25 59.86
CA SER A 70 -14.52 -15.90 58.54
C SER A 70 -15.16 -17.27 58.47
N VAL A 71 -15.19 -18.01 59.58
CA VAL A 71 -15.81 -19.33 59.62
C VAL A 71 -16.80 -19.43 60.79
N SER A 72 -17.92 -20.09 60.56
CA SER A 72 -18.80 -20.59 61.60
C SER A 72 -18.43 -22.04 61.87
N ILE A 73 -18.25 -22.39 63.14
CA ILE A 73 -17.96 -23.76 63.55
C ILE A 73 -19.19 -24.26 64.27
N ASN A 74 -19.81 -25.30 63.71
CA ASN A 74 -20.97 -25.95 64.31
C ASN A 74 -20.60 -27.39 64.69
N GLY A 75 -20.81 -27.74 65.95
CA GLY A 75 -20.53 -29.06 66.51
C GLY A 75 -19.59 -29.01 67.72
N VAL A 76 -19.63 -30.08 68.52
CA VAL A 76 -18.66 -30.31 69.58
C VAL A 76 -17.69 -31.35 69.07
N PRO A 77 -16.37 -31.11 69.16
CA PRO A 77 -15.42 -32.16 68.85
C PRO A 77 -15.49 -33.28 69.87
N GLN A 78 -16.08 -34.38 69.44
CA GLN A 78 -16.10 -35.64 70.17
C GLN A 78 -15.70 -36.77 69.21
N PRO A 79 -15.05 -37.83 69.71
CA PRO A 79 -14.82 -39.04 68.92
C PRO A 79 -16.12 -39.50 68.24
N GLY A 80 -16.10 -39.64 66.91
CA GLY A 80 -17.27 -40.05 66.12
C GLY A 80 -18.23 -38.92 65.71
N SER A 81 -17.98 -37.66 66.12
CA SER A 81 -18.76 -36.50 65.67
C SER A 81 -18.09 -35.78 64.49
N VAL A 82 -18.92 -35.18 63.62
CA VAL A 82 -18.46 -34.33 62.52
C VAL A 82 -18.50 -32.87 62.96
N VAL A 83 -17.35 -32.19 62.91
CA VAL A 83 -17.30 -30.73 63.04
C VAL A 83 -17.47 -30.14 61.65
N VAL A 84 -18.53 -29.34 61.46
CA VAL A 84 -18.75 -28.64 60.19
C VAL A 84 -18.13 -27.25 60.30
N ILE A 85 -17.18 -26.96 59.41
CA ILE A 85 -16.62 -25.64 59.22
C ILE A 85 -17.27 -25.06 57.98
N SER A 86 -18.03 -23.97 58.15
CA SER A 86 -18.62 -23.22 57.03
C SER A 86 -18.07 -21.80 57.01
N LEU A 87 -18.01 -21.17 55.83
CA LEU A 87 -17.66 -19.75 55.76
C LEU A 87 -18.81 -18.92 56.38
N GLN A 88 -18.48 -17.87 57.12
CA GLN A 88 -19.49 -16.98 57.67
C GLN A 88 -20.10 -16.15 56.52
N GLY A 89 -21.43 -16.17 56.40
CA GLY A 89 -22.13 -15.53 55.29
C GLY A 89 -22.04 -16.30 53.97
N ASP A 90 -21.64 -17.57 54.00
CA ASP A 90 -21.61 -18.41 52.81
C ASP A 90 -23.01 -18.65 52.24
N THR A 91 -23.08 -18.82 50.94
CA THR A 91 -24.28 -19.21 50.20
C THR A 91 -23.82 -20.29 49.24
N ALA A 92 -24.46 -21.46 49.25
CA ALA A 92 -23.99 -22.60 48.46
C ALA A 92 -23.94 -22.35 46.94
N LEU A 93 -24.70 -21.36 46.46
CA LEU A 93 -24.85 -21.02 45.04
C LEU A 93 -24.94 -19.48 44.86
N PRO A 94 -23.85 -18.73 45.06
CA PRO A 94 -23.85 -17.27 44.97
C PRO A 94 -23.97 -16.76 43.52
N GLY A 95 -23.91 -17.65 42.53
CA GLY A 95 -23.89 -17.31 41.12
C GLY A 95 -22.49 -16.93 40.63
N ASN A 96 -22.31 -16.87 39.31
CA ASN A 96 -21.03 -16.60 38.66
C ASN A 96 -20.64 -15.11 38.62
N THR A 97 -21.50 -14.21 39.12
CA THR A 97 -21.28 -12.75 39.13
C THR A 97 -20.91 -12.21 40.52
N GLN A 98 -20.61 -13.10 41.47
CA GLN A 98 -20.24 -12.75 42.84
C GLN A 98 -18.82 -13.24 43.18
N TYR A 99 -18.17 -12.53 44.11
CA TYR A 99 -16.93 -12.96 44.75
C TYR A 99 -17.10 -12.94 46.27
N TYR A 100 -16.46 -13.87 46.97
CA TYR A 100 -16.38 -13.84 48.43
C TYR A 100 -15.15 -13.04 48.85
N GLY A 101 -15.32 -12.05 49.72
CA GLY A 101 -14.20 -11.19 50.12
C GLY A 101 -14.59 -10.16 51.16
N THR A 102 -13.84 -9.07 51.20
CA THR A 102 -14.13 -7.90 52.03
C THR A 102 -14.61 -6.77 51.13
N GLY A 103 -15.84 -6.30 51.35
CA GLY A 103 -16.45 -5.27 50.52
C GLY A 103 -15.94 -3.85 50.80
N PRO A 104 -16.44 -2.84 50.08
CA PRO A 104 -16.02 -1.44 50.23
C PRO A 104 -16.22 -0.85 51.64
N THR A 105 -17.10 -1.46 52.45
CA THR A 105 -17.36 -1.06 53.84
C THR A 105 -16.50 -1.79 54.86
N GLY A 106 -15.56 -2.65 54.43
CA GLY A 106 -14.75 -3.48 55.32
C GLY A 106 -15.44 -4.74 55.86
N THR A 107 -16.69 -5.00 55.47
CA THR A 107 -17.45 -6.19 55.90
C THR A 107 -17.13 -7.39 55.00
N LYS A 108 -17.02 -8.59 55.58
CA LYS A 108 -16.87 -9.84 54.82
C LYS A 108 -18.21 -10.36 54.29
N GLY A 109 -18.20 -11.01 53.13
CA GLY A 109 -19.39 -11.62 52.53
C GLY A 109 -19.26 -11.82 51.02
N TRP A 110 -20.39 -12.18 50.39
CA TRP A 110 -20.52 -12.23 48.94
C TRP A 110 -20.85 -10.86 48.38
N PHE A 111 -20.08 -10.41 47.40
CA PHE A 111 -20.24 -9.12 46.75
C PHE A 111 -20.33 -9.30 45.25
N PRO A 112 -21.11 -8.46 44.54
CA PRO A 112 -21.11 -8.49 43.08
C PRO A 112 -19.74 -8.07 42.56
N VAL A 113 -19.19 -8.81 41.60
CA VAL A 113 -17.94 -8.46 40.92
C VAL A 113 -18.03 -7.06 40.31
N SER A 114 -19.22 -6.68 39.84
CA SER A 114 -19.51 -5.34 39.36
C SER A 114 -19.16 -4.27 40.40
N GLY A 115 -19.42 -4.48 41.69
CA GLY A 115 -19.14 -3.50 42.74
C GLY A 115 -17.66 -3.21 42.94
N ALA A 116 -16.77 -4.16 42.62
CA ALA A 116 -15.33 -4.01 42.74
C ALA A 116 -14.68 -3.31 41.51
N ILE A 117 -15.39 -3.25 40.39
CA ILE A 117 -14.90 -2.65 39.16
C ILE A 117 -15.33 -1.18 39.10
N THR A 118 -14.38 -0.25 39.20
CA THR A 118 -14.61 1.18 38.94
C THR A 118 -14.19 1.51 37.51
N VAL A 119 -14.98 2.34 36.83
CA VAL A 119 -14.60 2.91 35.52
C VAL A 119 -14.50 4.43 35.65
N ASN A 120 -13.49 5.00 35.02
CA ASN A 120 -13.40 6.45 34.88
C ASN A 120 -14.45 6.92 33.88
N SER A 121 -15.31 7.84 34.33
CA SER A 121 -16.32 8.44 33.45
C SER A 121 -15.65 9.09 32.23
N GLY A 122 -16.15 8.80 31.03
CA GLY A 122 -15.60 9.29 29.76
C GLY A 122 -14.47 8.43 29.14
N GLU A 123 -14.00 7.39 29.82
CA GLU A 123 -13.13 6.37 29.22
C GLU A 123 -13.93 5.15 28.78
N LEU A 124 -14.69 4.58 29.72
CA LEU A 124 -15.54 3.42 29.51
C LEU A 124 -16.91 3.65 30.12
N THR A 125 -17.93 3.06 29.51
CA THR A 125 -19.25 2.87 30.09
C THR A 125 -19.31 1.51 30.76
N LYS A 126 -19.77 1.48 32.00
CA LYS A 126 -20.06 0.25 32.73
C LYS A 126 -21.56 0.10 32.86
N ALA A 127 -22.09 -1.00 32.33
CA ALA A 127 -23.47 -1.42 32.52
C ALA A 127 -23.48 -2.74 33.28
N VAL A 128 -24.42 -2.91 34.20
CA VAL A 128 -24.63 -4.18 34.91
C VAL A 128 -25.99 -4.71 34.48
N GLY A 129 -26.00 -5.87 33.85
CA GLY A 129 -27.23 -6.54 33.42
C GLY A 129 -28.09 -6.98 34.61
N THR A 130 -29.34 -7.33 34.36
CA THR A 130 -30.24 -7.88 35.39
C THR A 130 -29.78 -9.23 35.93
N ASP A 131 -28.89 -9.92 35.21
CA ASP A 131 -28.19 -11.15 35.60
C ASP A 131 -26.92 -10.89 36.43
N GLY A 132 -26.57 -9.62 36.67
CA GLY A 132 -25.36 -9.21 37.38
C GLY A 132 -24.09 -9.18 36.52
N VAL A 133 -24.17 -9.54 35.22
CA VAL A 133 -23.01 -9.53 34.33
C VAL A 133 -22.60 -8.08 34.07
N THR A 134 -21.30 -7.81 34.22
CA THR A 134 -20.75 -6.47 34.00
C THR A 134 -20.27 -6.34 32.56
N ASN A 135 -20.91 -5.45 31.80
CA ASN A 135 -20.48 -5.07 30.46
C ASN A 135 -19.65 -3.79 30.53
N LEU A 136 -18.42 -3.88 30.01
CA LEU A 136 -17.52 -2.74 29.84
C LEU A 136 -17.45 -2.42 28.36
N GLY A 137 -17.80 -1.20 28.01
CA GLY A 137 -17.83 -0.73 26.63
C GLY A 137 -17.27 0.67 26.49
N LEU A 138 -17.00 1.07 25.26
CA LEU A 138 -16.79 2.47 24.94
C LEU A 138 -18.18 3.13 24.80
N ALA A 139 -18.31 4.37 25.28
CA ALA A 139 -19.48 5.16 24.94
C ALA A 139 -19.59 5.33 23.42
N ASP A 140 -20.82 5.28 22.90
CA ASP A 140 -21.08 5.63 21.51
C ASP A 140 -20.56 7.03 21.23
N LEU A 141 -19.68 7.12 20.25
CA LEU A 141 -19.14 8.38 19.76
C LEU A 141 -19.86 8.70 18.46
N ALA A 142 -20.80 9.65 18.52
CA ALA A 142 -21.56 10.04 17.34
C ALA A 142 -20.62 10.53 16.24
N ASN A 143 -20.82 10.04 15.02
CA ASN A 143 -20.13 10.60 13.86
C ASN A 143 -20.78 11.95 13.53
N SER A 144 -20.06 13.05 13.79
CA SER A 144 -20.60 14.40 13.69
C SER A 144 -20.70 14.96 12.26
N GLY A 145 -20.58 14.17 11.18
CA GLY A 145 -20.72 14.75 9.85
C GLY A 145 -20.95 13.83 8.66
N VAL A 146 -21.00 14.48 7.49
CA VAL A 146 -21.41 13.94 6.19
C VAL A 146 -20.27 14.22 5.22
N GLY A 147 -19.68 13.17 4.65
CA GLY A 147 -18.58 13.28 3.69
C GLY A 147 -18.98 12.75 2.32
N ALA A 148 -18.68 13.50 1.26
CA ALA A 148 -18.85 13.06 -0.12
C ALA A 148 -17.50 12.54 -0.66
N GLY A 149 -17.42 11.25 -1.00
CA GLY A 149 -16.28 10.60 -1.67
C GLY A 149 -14.98 10.51 -0.85
N LEU A 150 -14.39 11.66 -0.52
CA LEU A 150 -13.20 11.81 0.32
C LEU A 150 -13.58 12.52 1.63
N VAL A 151 -13.04 12.02 2.73
CA VAL A 151 -13.44 12.44 4.08
C VAL A 151 -12.21 12.79 4.90
N LYS A 152 -12.20 13.97 5.51
CA LYS A 152 -11.25 14.29 6.57
C LYS A 152 -11.84 13.86 7.91
N ILE A 153 -10.99 13.26 8.74
CA ILE A 153 -11.38 12.73 10.04
C ILE A 153 -10.79 13.58 11.15
N THR A 154 -11.59 13.85 12.16
CA THR A 154 -11.10 14.33 13.46
C THR A 154 -11.01 13.15 14.39
N ARG A 155 -9.88 13.01 15.09
CA ARG A 155 -9.70 12.00 16.13
C ARG A 155 -9.73 12.66 17.50
N ASP A 156 -10.30 11.98 18.48
CA ASP A 156 -10.18 12.40 19.89
C ASP A 156 -8.78 12.08 20.46
N ALA A 157 -8.53 12.49 21.70
CA ALA A 157 -7.27 12.21 22.39
C ALA A 157 -6.96 10.72 22.57
N LYS A 158 -7.94 9.85 22.35
CA LYS A 158 -7.83 8.39 22.42
C LYS A 158 -7.75 7.74 21.02
N GLY A 159 -7.66 8.55 19.95
CA GLY A 159 -7.52 8.09 18.57
C GLY A 159 -8.82 7.64 17.88
N ARG A 160 -9.98 7.77 18.52
CA ARG A 160 -11.29 7.41 17.94
C ARG A 160 -11.76 8.51 17.00
N VAL A 161 -12.46 8.16 15.91
CA VAL A 161 -13.02 9.13 14.97
C VAL A 161 -14.21 9.83 15.61
N SER A 162 -14.05 11.11 15.95
CA SER A 162 -15.06 11.95 16.60
C SER A 162 -15.84 12.82 15.62
N GLY A 163 -15.36 12.93 14.38
CA GLY A 163 -16.05 13.66 13.34
C GLY A 163 -15.53 13.31 11.96
N THR A 164 -16.42 13.39 10.98
CA THR A 164 -16.12 13.30 9.56
C THR A 164 -16.60 14.56 8.86
N GLN A 165 -15.87 15.05 7.87
CA GLN A 165 -16.29 16.16 7.03
C GLN A 165 -15.84 15.88 5.60
N ALA A 166 -16.51 16.47 4.61
CA ALA A 166 -16.00 16.46 3.25
C ALA A 166 -14.57 17.01 3.23
N ALA A 167 -13.66 16.25 2.62
CA ALA A 167 -12.32 16.74 2.36
C ALA A 167 -12.35 17.53 1.04
N THR A 168 -11.78 18.73 1.05
CA THR A 168 -11.47 19.46 -0.18
C THR A 168 -9.98 19.41 -0.44
N THR A 169 -9.57 19.82 -1.63
CA THR A 169 -8.15 19.96 -1.96
C THR A 169 -7.44 20.98 -1.07
N ASP A 170 -8.18 21.92 -0.49
CA ASP A 170 -7.63 22.97 0.38
C ASP A 170 -7.25 22.42 1.77
N ASP A 171 -7.70 21.21 2.12
CA ASP A 171 -7.29 20.50 3.34
C ASP A 171 -5.87 19.90 3.22
N LEU A 172 -5.25 20.00 2.05
CA LEU A 172 -3.91 19.51 1.79
C LEU A 172 -2.91 20.68 1.64
N PRO A 173 -1.75 20.65 2.32
CA PRO A 173 -0.72 21.66 2.10
C PRO A 173 -0.19 21.57 0.67
N ALA A 174 0.04 22.70 0.02
CA ALA A 174 0.64 22.72 -1.32
C ALA A 174 2.01 22.04 -1.31
N GLY A 175 2.29 21.18 -2.30
CA GLY A 175 3.56 20.45 -2.31
C GLY A 175 3.83 19.63 -3.57
N SER A 176 5.10 19.30 -3.78
CA SER A 176 5.54 18.47 -4.91
C SER A 176 5.05 17.01 -4.79
N THR A 177 4.81 16.53 -3.57
CA THR A 177 4.41 15.14 -3.30
C THR A 177 2.94 14.90 -3.64
N ASN A 178 2.03 15.79 -3.23
CA ASN A 178 0.59 15.65 -3.52
C ASN A 178 0.19 16.29 -4.85
N LYS A 179 1.11 17.00 -5.53
CA LYS A 179 0.89 17.74 -6.78
C LYS A 179 -0.29 18.71 -6.71
N TYR A 180 -0.72 19.07 -5.51
CA TYR A 180 -1.74 20.08 -5.29
C TYR A 180 -1.08 21.44 -5.21
N PHE A 181 -1.67 22.40 -5.93
CA PHE A 181 -1.31 23.80 -5.90
C PHE A 181 -2.59 24.59 -5.70
N PRO A 182 -2.58 25.61 -4.81
CA PRO A 182 -3.74 26.48 -4.63
C PRO A 182 -4.04 27.21 -5.93
N GLU A 183 -5.31 27.57 -6.12
CA GLU A 183 -5.76 28.34 -7.28
C GLU A 183 -4.96 29.66 -7.44
N ALA A 184 -4.86 30.15 -8.66
CA ALA A 184 -4.25 31.44 -8.94
C ALA A 184 -5.06 32.59 -8.28
N PRO A 185 -4.43 33.75 -8.00
CA PRO A 185 -5.16 34.92 -7.51
C PRO A 185 -6.32 35.29 -8.44
N ASN A 186 -7.53 35.46 -7.88
CA ASN A 186 -8.71 35.88 -8.62
C ASN A 186 -8.82 37.41 -8.63
N ASP A 187 -7.88 38.06 -9.33
CA ASP A 187 -7.77 39.53 -9.41
C ASP A 187 -7.87 40.07 -10.86
N GLY A 188 -8.24 39.21 -11.81
CA GLY A 188 -8.37 39.54 -13.24
C GLY A 188 -7.07 39.48 -14.03
N ASN A 189 -5.92 39.22 -13.41
CA ASN A 189 -4.66 39.02 -14.13
C ASN A 189 -4.52 37.56 -14.62
N THR A 190 -3.72 37.36 -15.66
CA THR A 190 -3.32 36.00 -16.09
C THR A 190 -2.07 35.58 -15.34
N TYR A 191 -2.01 34.32 -14.89
CA TYR A 191 -0.88 33.79 -14.13
C TYR A 191 -0.27 32.56 -14.78
N GLY A 192 1.05 32.46 -14.69
CA GLY A 192 1.81 31.26 -14.99
C GLY A 192 2.41 30.67 -13.72
N ARG A 193 2.64 29.36 -13.69
CA ARG A 193 3.29 28.70 -12.56
C ARG A 193 4.81 28.68 -12.76
N LYS A 194 5.57 29.29 -11.85
CA LYS A 194 7.04 29.29 -11.87
C LYS A 194 7.57 29.07 -10.46
N ASN A 195 8.48 28.09 -10.29
CA ASN A 195 9.14 27.79 -9.01
C ASN A 195 8.17 27.70 -7.81
N LEU A 196 7.06 26.96 -7.98
CA LEU A 196 6.03 26.79 -6.94
C LEU A 196 5.35 28.11 -6.50
N THR A 197 5.39 29.14 -7.33
CA THR A 197 4.67 30.40 -7.13
C THR A 197 3.85 30.75 -8.36
N TRP A 198 2.73 31.44 -8.14
CA TRP A 198 1.98 32.07 -9.21
C TRP A 198 2.68 33.37 -9.57
N VAL A 199 3.06 33.51 -10.84
CA VAL A 199 3.70 34.71 -11.37
C VAL A 199 2.74 35.34 -12.35
N ALA A 200 2.36 36.59 -12.09
CA ALA A 200 1.54 37.36 -13.01
C ALA A 200 2.25 37.41 -14.37
N ILE A 201 1.58 36.91 -15.39
CA ILE A 201 1.99 37.12 -16.76
C ILE A 201 1.49 38.53 -17.06
N THR A 202 2.39 39.50 -16.91
CA THR A 202 2.17 40.83 -17.46
C THR A 202 1.85 40.61 -18.93
N THR A 203 0.66 41.00 -19.37
CA THR A 203 0.20 40.93 -20.75
C THR A 203 1.05 41.90 -21.59
N GLY A 204 2.31 41.54 -21.79
CA GLY A 204 3.20 41.97 -22.85
C GLY A 204 3.17 40.97 -24.00
N GLY A 205 2.08 40.20 -24.13
CA GLY A 205 1.72 39.69 -25.45
C GLY A 205 1.67 40.92 -26.34
N PHE A 206 2.53 40.95 -27.36
CA PHE A 206 2.63 42.09 -28.26
C PHE A 206 1.20 42.56 -28.59
N GLY A 207 0.91 43.85 -28.42
CA GLY A 207 -0.31 44.40 -29.00
C GLY A 207 -0.38 44.03 -30.50
N PRO A 208 -1.51 44.15 -31.19
CA PRO A 208 -1.50 43.94 -32.63
C PRO A 208 -0.39 44.80 -33.28
N PRO A 209 0.35 44.28 -34.29
CA PRO A 209 1.36 45.07 -34.98
C PRO A 209 0.71 46.32 -35.59
N PRO A 210 1.46 47.41 -35.82
CA PRO A 210 0.93 48.58 -36.50
C PRO A 210 0.27 48.21 -37.83
N THR A 211 -0.94 48.71 -38.08
CA THR A 211 -1.74 48.40 -39.28
C THR A 211 -1.38 49.32 -40.46
N ASP A 212 -0.10 49.62 -40.66
CA ASP A 212 0.38 50.54 -41.71
C ASP A 212 0.72 49.86 -43.05
N GLY A 213 0.38 48.57 -43.17
CA GLY A 213 0.67 47.74 -44.36
C GLY A 213 2.12 47.25 -44.44
N SER A 214 2.97 47.55 -43.46
CA SER A 214 4.35 47.05 -43.42
C SER A 214 4.46 45.77 -42.59
N PRO A 215 5.37 44.85 -42.93
CA PRO A 215 5.65 43.70 -42.08
C PRO A 215 6.36 44.15 -40.79
N TYR A 216 6.00 43.55 -39.66
CA TYR A 216 6.64 43.75 -38.36
C TYR A 216 7.04 42.40 -37.75
N ILE A 217 8.13 42.41 -36.98
CA ILE A 217 8.58 41.26 -36.18
C ILE A 217 8.54 41.68 -34.71
N GLY A 218 7.98 40.82 -33.87
CA GLY A 218 7.98 41.03 -32.42
C GLY A 218 9.31 40.57 -31.83
N LEU A 219 10.09 41.49 -31.26
CA LEU A 219 11.35 41.19 -30.56
C LEU A 219 11.35 41.90 -29.21
N ASP A 220 11.71 41.18 -28.14
CA ASP A 220 11.88 41.72 -26.78
C ASP A 220 10.70 42.59 -26.26
N GLY A 221 9.47 42.26 -26.68
CA GLY A 221 8.25 42.97 -26.27
C GLY A 221 7.93 44.25 -27.05
N ALA A 222 8.65 44.55 -28.15
CA ALA A 222 8.35 45.63 -29.09
C ALA A 222 8.22 45.15 -30.54
N TRP A 223 7.40 45.84 -31.34
CA TRP A 223 7.33 45.62 -32.78
C TRP A 223 8.45 46.37 -33.50
N GLU A 224 9.30 45.67 -34.24
CA GLU A 224 10.27 46.25 -35.15
C GLU A 224 9.77 46.12 -36.60
N LYS A 225 9.77 47.22 -37.36
CA LYS A 225 9.39 47.23 -38.77
C LYS A 225 10.41 46.43 -39.57
N ALA A 226 9.98 45.36 -40.25
CA ALA A 226 10.84 44.65 -41.20
C ALA A 226 10.98 45.49 -42.48
N ASN A 227 12.12 45.39 -43.17
CA ASN A 227 12.45 46.13 -44.40
C ASN A 227 12.48 47.67 -44.27
N GLY A 228 12.45 48.22 -43.06
CA GLY A 228 12.57 49.65 -42.82
C GLY A 228 14.03 50.15 -42.87
N PRO A 229 14.27 51.45 -43.10
CA PRO A 229 15.59 52.06 -42.90
C PRO A 229 16.09 51.79 -41.48
N GLY A 230 17.22 51.08 -41.34
CA GLY A 230 17.78 50.69 -40.04
C GLY A 230 17.19 49.40 -39.44
N SER A 231 16.26 48.73 -40.11
CA SER A 231 15.78 47.42 -39.68
C SER A 231 16.90 46.39 -39.73
N ARG A 232 17.04 45.61 -38.67
CA ARG A 232 17.98 44.48 -38.67
C ARG A 232 17.41 43.23 -39.35
N PHE A 233 16.12 43.27 -39.66
CA PHE A 233 15.40 42.18 -40.30
C PHE A 233 14.97 42.59 -41.70
N TRP A 234 15.54 41.91 -42.69
CA TRP A 234 15.06 41.98 -44.06
C TRP A 234 14.20 40.76 -44.33
N LEU A 235 12.92 41.01 -44.63
CA LEU A 235 12.05 40.00 -45.20
C LEU A 235 12.53 39.78 -46.63
N ILE A 236 13.11 38.61 -46.87
CA ILE A 236 13.56 38.30 -48.22
C ILE A 236 12.34 37.89 -49.04
N GLU A 237 11.76 38.87 -49.72
CA GLU A 237 10.69 38.67 -50.69
C GLU A 237 11.31 38.14 -51.98
N TYR A 238 11.58 36.84 -52.02
CA TYR A 238 11.87 36.21 -53.30
C TYR A 238 10.55 36.02 -54.05
N PRO A 239 10.42 36.51 -55.30
CA PRO A 239 9.24 36.23 -56.09
C PRO A 239 9.14 34.71 -56.29
N LEU A 240 7.96 34.15 -56.04
CA LEU A 240 7.66 32.77 -56.43
C LEU A 240 7.83 32.67 -57.94
N LEU A 241 8.62 31.69 -58.39
CA LEU A 241 8.72 31.42 -59.81
C LEU A 241 7.39 30.83 -60.27
N THR A 242 6.79 31.46 -61.27
CA THR A 242 5.59 30.96 -61.93
C THR A 242 5.91 30.57 -63.36
N ASP A 243 5.15 29.63 -63.91
CA ASP A 243 5.16 29.39 -65.36
C ASP A 243 4.54 30.59 -66.12
N GLN A 244 4.56 30.51 -67.46
CA GLN A 244 4.00 31.55 -68.33
C GLN A 244 2.48 31.73 -68.18
N VAL A 245 1.79 30.80 -67.51
CA VAL A 245 0.35 30.82 -67.24
C VAL A 245 0.06 31.28 -65.79
N GLY A 246 1.11 31.51 -64.99
CA GLY A 246 1.00 31.98 -63.60
C GLY A 246 0.96 30.87 -62.55
N ASN A 247 1.13 29.59 -62.92
CA ASN A 247 1.16 28.51 -61.93
C ASN A 247 2.49 28.51 -61.17
N GLN A 248 2.43 28.33 -59.84
CA GLN A 248 3.62 28.27 -59.00
C GLN A 248 4.43 27.02 -59.30
N LEU A 249 5.72 27.19 -59.57
CA LEU A 249 6.63 26.09 -59.82
C LEU A 249 7.05 25.45 -58.49
N THR A 250 7.07 24.12 -58.45
CA THR A 250 7.55 23.34 -57.30
C THR A 250 8.67 22.38 -57.70
N ASP A 251 9.55 22.04 -56.76
CA ASP A 251 10.52 20.96 -56.93
C ASP A 251 9.83 19.58 -56.84
N GLN A 252 10.60 18.50 -57.03
CA GLN A 252 10.08 17.13 -56.98
C GLN A 252 9.56 16.72 -55.58
N ALA A 253 9.89 17.46 -54.53
CA ALA A 253 9.39 17.26 -53.17
C ALA A 253 8.16 18.16 -52.86
N GLY A 254 7.72 18.98 -53.81
CA GLY A 254 6.59 19.90 -53.66
C GLY A 254 6.94 21.25 -53.03
N ASN A 255 8.22 21.59 -52.86
CA ASN A 255 8.62 22.90 -52.34
C ASN A 255 8.59 23.94 -53.45
N PHE A 256 8.11 25.15 -53.15
CA PHE A 256 8.07 26.22 -54.15
C PHE A 256 9.45 26.70 -54.58
N LEU A 257 9.61 26.90 -55.89
CA LEU A 257 10.82 27.49 -56.47
C LEU A 257 10.74 29.02 -56.37
N MET A 258 11.81 29.64 -55.89
CA MET A 258 11.89 31.09 -55.63
C MET A 258 12.95 31.74 -56.53
N GLY A 259 12.66 32.94 -57.03
CA GLY A 259 13.34 33.58 -58.17
C GLY A 259 14.77 34.04 -57.97
N ASN A 260 15.40 33.69 -56.85
CA ASN A 260 16.84 33.89 -56.68
C ASN A 260 17.45 32.89 -55.69
N SER A 261 16.96 31.65 -55.60
CA SER A 261 17.65 30.61 -54.83
C SER A 261 19.02 30.35 -55.47
N PRO A 262 20.15 30.77 -54.86
CA PRO A 262 21.49 30.44 -55.35
C PRO A 262 21.87 29.02 -54.93
N ILE A 263 20.92 28.26 -54.38
CA ILE A 263 21.14 26.90 -53.91
C ILE A 263 21.02 25.98 -55.12
N ILE A 264 22.09 25.95 -55.91
CA ILE A 264 22.48 24.71 -56.56
C ILE A 264 22.79 23.75 -55.40
N PRO A 265 22.15 22.57 -55.32
CA PRO A 265 22.46 21.59 -54.30
C PRO A 265 23.98 21.33 -54.25
N PRO A 266 24.63 21.30 -53.08
CA PRO A 266 26.07 21.01 -52.99
C PRO A 266 26.31 19.59 -53.51
N GLY A 267 26.85 19.49 -54.73
CA GLY A 267 27.08 18.20 -55.40
C GLY A 267 27.15 18.25 -56.93
N TRP A 268 26.73 19.35 -57.57
CA TRP A 268 26.89 19.51 -59.02
C TRP A 268 28.23 20.19 -59.36
N PRO A 269 29.08 19.59 -60.22
CA PRO A 269 30.37 20.17 -60.57
C PRO A 269 30.17 21.51 -61.30
N ALA A 270 30.89 22.54 -60.84
CA ALA A 270 30.79 23.92 -61.29
C ALA A 270 31.33 24.19 -62.71
N SER A 271 31.27 23.22 -63.62
CA SER A 271 31.77 23.35 -65.00
C SER A 271 30.73 23.05 -66.09
N THR A 272 29.44 23.00 -65.76
CA THR A 272 28.41 22.92 -66.80
C THR A 272 28.13 24.32 -67.33
N THR A 273 28.93 24.74 -68.30
CA THR A 273 28.48 25.75 -69.27
C THR A 273 27.19 25.22 -69.87
N VAL A 274 26.04 25.81 -69.53
CA VAL A 274 24.79 25.54 -70.24
C VAL A 274 25.03 26.02 -71.67
N ILE A 275 25.35 25.10 -72.58
CA ILE A 275 25.31 25.35 -74.01
C ILE A 275 23.83 25.42 -74.37
N ASN A 276 23.21 26.58 -74.13
CA ASN A 276 21.89 26.89 -74.65
C ASN A 276 22.03 27.36 -76.11
N SER A 277 22.67 26.52 -76.91
CA SER A 277 22.81 26.69 -78.36
C SER A 277 22.20 25.46 -79.04
N VAL A 278 20.91 25.21 -78.81
CA VAL A 278 20.14 24.51 -79.84
C VAL A 278 19.93 25.55 -80.94
N SER A 279 20.91 25.68 -81.83
CA SER A 279 20.71 26.42 -83.07
C SER A 279 19.46 25.82 -83.71
N SER A 280 18.44 26.64 -83.96
CA SER A 280 17.19 26.29 -84.62
C SER A 280 17.38 25.95 -86.11
N GLY A 281 18.46 25.25 -86.45
CA GLY A 281 18.66 24.67 -87.76
C GLY A 281 17.54 23.67 -87.99
N ALA A 282 16.73 23.90 -89.02
CA ALA A 282 15.72 22.93 -89.42
C ALA A 282 16.37 21.55 -89.57
N LEU A 283 15.80 20.53 -88.93
CA LEU A 283 16.26 19.15 -89.10
C LEU A 283 16.29 18.82 -90.59
N GLN A 284 17.41 18.26 -91.06
CA GLN A 284 17.52 17.80 -92.43
C GLN A 284 16.45 16.73 -92.68
N SER A 285 15.57 16.98 -93.65
CA SER A 285 14.53 16.03 -94.05
C SER A 285 15.07 15.07 -95.09
N MET A 286 14.85 13.76 -94.90
CA MET A 286 15.25 12.72 -95.85
C MET A 286 14.37 11.47 -95.68
N THR A 287 14.44 10.54 -96.62
CA THR A 287 13.83 9.21 -96.52
C THR A 287 14.62 8.31 -95.57
N LEU A 288 14.02 7.23 -95.10
CA LEU A 288 14.68 6.27 -94.22
C LEU A 288 15.88 5.60 -94.93
N ALA A 289 15.75 5.33 -96.22
CA ALA A 289 16.83 4.79 -97.04
C ALA A 289 18.02 5.75 -97.12
N GLU A 290 17.76 7.05 -97.32
CA GLU A 290 18.80 8.09 -97.32
C GLU A 290 19.45 8.25 -95.94
N ALA A 291 18.67 8.22 -94.85
CA ALA A 291 19.18 8.27 -93.48
C ALA A 291 20.10 7.08 -93.16
N ASN A 292 19.74 5.89 -93.60
CA ASN A 292 20.57 4.69 -93.45
C ASN A 292 21.84 4.71 -94.33
N ALA A 293 21.85 5.50 -95.40
CA ALA A 293 23.00 5.67 -96.28
C ALA A 293 23.97 6.78 -95.84
N LEU A 294 23.67 7.52 -94.77
CA LEU A 294 24.57 8.56 -94.25
C LEU A 294 25.91 7.94 -93.81
N PRO A 295 27.06 8.48 -94.26
CA PRO A 295 28.36 7.98 -93.84
C PRO A 295 28.66 8.44 -92.41
N ASN A 296 28.91 7.48 -91.52
CA ASN A 296 29.34 7.70 -90.13
C ASN A 296 28.48 8.69 -89.32
N PRO A 297 27.14 8.50 -89.22
CA PRO A 297 26.31 9.34 -88.38
C PRO A 297 26.79 9.27 -86.93
N SER A 298 26.87 10.44 -86.28
CA SER A 298 27.24 10.51 -84.86
C SER A 298 26.10 9.96 -84.00
N ASP A 299 26.42 9.36 -82.87
CA ASP A 299 25.41 8.97 -81.89
C ASP A 299 24.58 10.20 -81.48
N PHE A 300 23.26 10.05 -81.41
CA PHE A 300 22.28 11.14 -81.23
C PHE A 300 22.19 12.19 -82.34
N GLN A 301 22.78 11.95 -83.52
CA GLN A 301 22.49 12.79 -84.69
C GLN A 301 20.99 12.72 -85.01
N MET A 302 20.36 13.88 -85.26
CA MET A 302 18.93 13.97 -85.53
C MET A 302 18.63 14.31 -87.00
N VAL A 303 17.64 13.65 -87.57
CA VAL A 303 17.07 13.95 -88.91
C VAL A 303 15.55 13.86 -88.84
N ALA A 304 14.85 14.46 -89.82
CA ALA A 304 13.41 14.26 -89.97
C ALA A 304 13.14 13.25 -91.08
N ILE A 305 12.70 12.03 -90.72
CA ILE A 305 12.46 10.96 -91.70
C ILE A 305 11.05 11.10 -92.26
N THR A 306 10.91 11.22 -93.59
CA THR A 306 9.65 11.66 -94.22
C THR A 306 8.72 10.54 -94.68
N ASP A 307 9.21 9.31 -94.79
CA ASP A 307 8.53 8.15 -95.39
C ASP A 307 8.20 7.04 -94.38
N LEU A 308 8.23 7.35 -93.07
CA LEU A 308 7.82 6.40 -92.03
C LEU A 308 6.31 6.16 -92.05
N THR A 309 5.92 4.95 -91.62
CA THR A 309 4.52 4.64 -91.35
C THR A 309 4.04 5.51 -90.18
N GLY A 310 3.23 6.54 -90.48
CA GLY A 310 2.82 7.59 -89.53
C GLY A 310 3.14 9.02 -89.99
N GLY A 311 3.91 9.18 -91.08
CA GLY A 311 4.28 10.47 -91.65
C GLY A 311 5.68 10.94 -91.22
N ARG A 312 5.96 12.23 -91.45
CA ARG A 312 7.26 12.83 -91.14
C ARG A 312 7.48 12.91 -89.62
N GLU A 313 8.56 12.30 -89.14
CA GLU A 313 8.89 12.29 -87.70
C GLU A 313 10.37 12.57 -87.45
N PRO A 314 10.73 13.34 -86.40
CA PRO A 314 12.11 13.40 -85.93
C PRO A 314 12.60 12.03 -85.47
N CYS A 315 13.80 11.65 -85.91
CA CYS A 315 14.48 10.44 -85.46
C CYS A 315 15.91 10.77 -85.04
N TRP A 316 16.46 9.97 -84.13
CA TRP A 316 17.87 10.07 -83.72
C TRP A 316 18.61 8.76 -84.01
N TYR A 317 19.89 8.88 -84.35
CA TYR A 317 20.75 7.74 -84.61
C TYR A 317 21.23 7.11 -83.29
N ASP A 318 20.93 5.84 -83.08
CA ASP A 318 21.37 5.05 -81.94
C ASP A 318 22.39 4.01 -82.38
N ASN A 319 23.67 4.28 -82.11
CA ASN A 319 24.73 3.36 -82.53
C ASN A 319 24.73 2.03 -81.74
N THR A 320 24.00 1.95 -80.62
CA THR A 320 23.91 0.74 -79.79
C THR A 320 23.07 -0.36 -80.43
N VAL A 321 22.26 -0.03 -81.44
CA VAL A 321 21.52 -1.04 -82.22
C VAL A 321 22.51 -1.83 -83.09
N ALA A 322 22.59 -3.14 -82.85
CA ALA A 322 23.65 -3.99 -83.39
C ALA A 322 23.58 -4.23 -84.91
N SER A 323 22.38 -4.23 -85.51
CA SER A 323 22.16 -4.44 -86.95
C SER A 323 20.82 -3.85 -87.42
N GLY A 324 20.68 -3.63 -88.74
CA GLY A 324 19.47 -3.06 -89.34
C GLY A 324 19.39 -1.53 -89.25
N THR A 325 18.18 -0.99 -89.29
CA THR A 325 17.95 0.45 -89.12
C THR A 325 18.34 0.87 -87.71
N LYS A 326 19.26 1.83 -87.62
CA LYS A 326 19.76 2.38 -86.34
C LYS A 326 19.09 3.69 -85.93
N TRP A 327 18.06 4.13 -86.64
CA TRP A 327 17.32 5.34 -86.34
C TRP A 327 16.14 5.02 -85.42
N ARG A 328 15.95 5.81 -84.35
CA ARG A 328 14.82 5.68 -83.43
C ARG A 328 13.88 6.87 -83.50
N ARG A 329 12.59 6.58 -83.45
CA ARG A 329 11.52 7.58 -83.38
C ARG A 329 11.55 8.33 -82.05
N PHE A 330 11.30 9.63 -82.06
CA PHE A 330 11.21 10.40 -80.81
C PHE A 330 9.92 10.12 -80.04
N SER A 331 8.81 9.82 -80.74
CA SER A 331 7.51 9.63 -80.10
C SER A 331 7.46 8.39 -79.21
N ASP A 332 8.00 7.27 -79.68
CA ASP A 332 7.82 5.96 -79.02
C ASP A 332 9.13 5.19 -78.79
N ARG A 333 10.28 5.75 -79.21
CA ARG A 333 11.62 5.13 -79.13
C ARG A 333 11.75 3.81 -79.89
N SER A 334 10.79 3.47 -80.74
CA SER A 334 10.85 2.31 -81.61
C SER A 334 11.88 2.52 -82.73
N ILE A 335 12.33 1.42 -83.34
CA ILE A 335 13.17 1.48 -84.53
C ILE A 335 12.32 2.07 -85.66
N ALA A 336 12.89 3.06 -86.36
CA ALA A 336 12.27 3.67 -87.51
C ALA A 336 12.12 2.62 -88.63
N ASN A 337 10.94 2.04 -88.74
CA ASN A 337 10.52 1.15 -89.82
C ASN A 337 9.52 1.83 -90.74
#